data_AF-A0AB37XLN2-F1
#
_entry.id   AF-A0AB37XLN2-F1
#
_cell.length_a   1.000
_cell.length_b   1.000
_cell.length_c   1.000
_cell.angle_alpha   90.00
_cell.angle_beta   90.00
_cell.angle_gamma   90.00
#
_symmetry.space_group_name_H-M   'P 1'
#
loop_
_entity.id
_entity.type
_entity.pdbx_description
1 polymer ?
#
loop_
_entity_poly.entity_id
_entity_poly.type
_entity_poly.pdbx_seq_one_letter_code
_entity_poly.pdbx_strand_id
1 'polypeptide(L)'
;KPVGSDLINGHITLPILIEMRKNPNFKLKIEQLRRDSERKEFEECIQIIRKSDSIDEAKAVSSKYLSKALNLISELPDGHPKSLLLSLTKKMGSKNT
;
A
#
# COMPACT_ATOMS: atom_id res chain seq x y z
N LYS A 1 0.19 -3.18 -11.20
CA LYS A 1 1.52 -3.87 -11.24
C LYS A 1 1.36 -5.23 -10.55
N PRO A 2 2.15 -6.28 -10.86
CA PRO A 2 2.07 -7.52 -10.08
C PRO A 2 2.47 -7.24 -8.63
N VAL A 3 1.63 -7.72 -7.70
CA VAL A 3 1.89 -7.67 -6.25
C VAL A 3 3.23 -8.36 -5.98
N GLY A 4 4.15 -7.65 -5.31
CA GLY A 4 5.47 -8.18 -4.95
C GLY A 4 6.65 -7.68 -5.78
N SER A 5 6.42 -6.96 -6.88
CA SER A 5 7.50 -6.34 -7.67
C SER A 5 8.37 -5.38 -6.85
N ASP A 6 7.78 -4.64 -5.91
CA ASP A 6 8.51 -3.76 -5.01
C ASP A 6 9.49 -4.54 -4.12
N LEU A 7 9.04 -5.66 -3.52
CA LEU A 7 9.89 -6.49 -2.67
C LEU A 7 11.06 -7.12 -3.45
N ILE A 8 10.82 -7.61 -4.66
CA ILE A 8 11.87 -8.17 -5.53
C ILE A 8 12.94 -7.13 -5.85
N ASN A 9 12.57 -5.86 -5.98
CA ASN A 9 13.49 -4.75 -6.20
C ASN A 9 14.11 -4.19 -4.90
N GLY A 10 13.85 -4.83 -3.75
CA GLY A 10 14.37 -4.41 -2.44
C GLY A 10 13.62 -3.26 -1.79
N HIS A 11 12.44 -2.89 -2.30
CA HIS A 11 11.59 -1.87 -1.70
C HIS A 11 10.65 -2.49 -0.66
N ILE A 12 10.86 -2.12 0.60
CA ILE A 12 9.97 -2.49 1.70
C ILE A 12 8.83 -1.46 1.79
N THR A 13 7.65 -1.84 1.30
CA THR A 13 6.46 -0.98 1.28
C THR A 13 5.54 -1.23 2.48
N LEU A 14 4.53 -0.38 2.64
CA LEU A 14 3.65 -0.37 3.82
C LEU A 14 3.01 -1.73 4.18
N PRO A 15 2.45 -2.52 3.23
CA PRO A 15 1.90 -3.84 3.58
C PRO A 15 2.94 -4.76 4.25
N ILE A 16 4.19 -4.68 3.83
CA ILE A 16 5.29 -5.49 4.38
C ILE A 16 5.62 -5.03 5.81
N LEU A 17 5.74 -3.72 6.02
CA LEU A 17 5.99 -3.15 7.35
C LEU A 17 4.90 -3.51 8.35
N ILE A 18 3.64 -3.49 7.91
CA ILE A 18 2.48 -3.89 8.73
C ILE A 18 2.59 -5.37 9.11
N GLU A 19 2.87 -6.25 8.15
CA GLU A 19 3.00 -7.69 8.41
C GLU A 19 4.18 -7.97 9.34
N MET A 20 5.34 -7.36 9.12
CA MET A 20 6.52 -7.51 9.99
C MET A 20 6.23 -7.10 11.44
N ARG A 21 5.37 -6.11 11.66
CA ARG A 21 4.99 -5.64 12.99
C ARG A 21 4.13 -6.65 13.75
N LYS A 22 3.26 -7.39 13.06
CA LYS A 22 2.33 -8.35 13.70
C LYS A 22 2.80 -9.81 13.63
N ASN A 23 3.72 -10.14 12.73
CA ASN A 23 4.20 -11.49 12.48
C ASN A 23 5.73 -11.56 12.61
N PRO A 24 6.26 -11.93 13.79
CA PRO A 24 7.70 -12.03 14.03
C PRO A 24 8.42 -13.01 13.09
N ASN A 25 7.77 -14.11 12.70
CA ASN A 25 8.36 -15.09 11.78
C ASN A 25 8.52 -14.50 10.37
N PHE A 26 7.53 -13.74 9.92
CA PHE A 26 7.64 -13.01 8.66
C PHE A 26 8.72 -11.93 8.72
N LYS A 27 8.84 -11.22 9.84
CA LYS A 27 9.92 -10.25 10.05
C LYS A 27 11.30 -10.91 9.88
N LEU A 28 11.53 -12.07 10.52
CA LEU A 28 12.78 -12.81 10.36
C LEU A 28 13.03 -13.24 8.91
N LYS A 29 12.00 -13.70 8.18
CA LYS A 29 12.11 -14.01 6.74
C LYS A 29 12.54 -12.78 5.92
N ILE A 30 11.96 -11.61 6.17
CA ILE A 30 12.32 -10.38 5.48
C ILE A 30 13.76 -9.93 5.83
N GLU A 31 14.17 -10.04 7.08
CA GLU A 31 15.54 -9.69 7.53
C GLU A 31 16.62 -10.61 6.94
N GLN A 32 16.27 -11.84 6.57
CA GLN A 32 17.16 -12.80 5.91
C GLN A 32 17.23 -12.62 4.39
N LEU A 33 16.25 -11.94 3.79
CA LEU A 33 16.15 -11.75 2.35
C LEU A 33 17.26 -10.84 1.82
N ARG A 34 17.97 -11.29 0.79
CA ARG A 34 19.05 -10.53 0.12
C ARG A 34 18.77 -10.38 -1.37
N ARG A 35 19.56 -9.55 -2.07
CA ARG A 35 19.41 -9.36 -3.53
C ARG A 35 19.70 -10.64 -4.33
N ASP A 36 20.53 -11.51 -3.79
CA ASP A 36 20.95 -12.80 -4.34
C ASP A 36 20.13 -13.98 -3.78
N SER A 37 19.12 -13.72 -2.94
CA SER A 37 18.17 -14.74 -2.48
C SER A 37 17.47 -15.42 -3.66
N GLU A 38 17.08 -16.68 -3.45
CA GLU A 38 16.38 -17.43 -4.49
C GLU A 38 15.00 -16.82 -4.76
N ARG A 39 14.56 -16.87 -6.02
CA ARG A 39 13.23 -16.38 -6.42
C ARG A 39 12.10 -16.97 -5.57
N LYS A 40 12.24 -18.23 -5.13
CA LYS A 40 11.26 -18.91 -4.29
C LYS A 40 11.10 -18.24 -2.92
N GLU A 41 12.17 -17.70 -2.33
CA GLU A 41 12.10 -16.99 -1.04
C GLU A 41 11.28 -15.70 -1.15
N PHE A 42 11.46 -14.97 -2.26
CA PHE A 42 10.64 -13.81 -2.59
C PHE A 42 9.17 -14.21 -2.79
N GLU A 43 8.91 -15.27 -3.55
CA GLU A 43 7.56 -15.76 -3.82
C GLU A 43 6.84 -16.19 -2.53
N GLU A 44 7.53 -16.85 -1.60
CA GLU A 44 6.99 -17.19 -0.27
C GLU A 44 6.55 -15.93 0.48
N CYS A 45 7.41 -14.91 0.56
CA CYS A 45 7.08 -13.66 1.25
C CYS A 45 5.89 -12.94 0.59
N ILE A 46 5.84 -12.92 -0.74
CA ILE A 46 4.74 -12.35 -1.50
C ILE A 46 3.43 -13.09 -1.20
N GLN A 47 3.45 -14.42 -1.14
CA GLN A 47 2.26 -15.21 -0.83
C GLN A 47 1.75 -14.97 0.60
N ILE A 48 2.65 -14.81 1.57
CA ILE A 48 2.27 -14.45 2.94
C ILE A 48 1.51 -13.12 2.94
N ILE A 49 2.07 -12.08 2.31
CA ILE A 49 1.42 -10.76 2.21
C ILE A 49 0.06 -10.85 1.52
N ARG A 50 -0.05 -11.59 0.41
CA ARG A 50 -1.30 -11.75 -0.34
C ARG A 50 -2.42 -12.42 0.45
N LYS A 51 -2.08 -13.27 1.42
CA LYS A 51 -3.04 -13.97 2.28
C LYS A 51 -3.26 -13.25 3.62
N SER A 52 -2.56 -12.16 3.86
CA SER A 52 -2.66 -11.37 5.09
C SER A 52 -3.64 -10.21 4.95
N ASP A 53 -4.16 -9.74 6.08
CA ASP A 53 -4.95 -8.52 6.14
C ASP A 53 -4.10 -7.24 5.96
N SER A 54 -2.77 -7.37 5.85
CA SER A 54 -1.84 -6.23 5.77
C SER A 54 -2.05 -5.38 4.51
N ILE A 55 -2.56 -5.98 3.43
CA ILE A 55 -2.95 -5.26 2.22
C ILE A 55 -4.15 -4.34 2.52
N ASP A 56 -5.14 -4.84 3.23
CA ASP A 56 -6.35 -4.08 3.54
C ASP A 56 -6.10 -3.03 4.63
N GLU A 57 -5.22 -3.31 5.60
CA GLU A 57 -4.72 -2.31 6.54
C GLU A 57 -3.98 -1.16 5.80
N ALA A 58 -3.13 -1.48 4.81
CA ALA A 58 -2.46 -0.47 4.00
C ALA A 58 -3.46 0.36 3.15
N LYS A 59 -4.50 -0.29 2.61
CA LYS A 59 -5.60 0.42 1.94
C LYS A 59 -6.36 1.32 2.90
N ALA A 60 -6.59 0.91 4.15
CA ALA A 60 -7.24 1.75 5.16
C ALA A 60 -6.42 3.02 5.46
N VAL A 61 -5.08 2.92 5.47
CA VAL A 61 -4.21 4.11 5.54
C VAL A 61 -4.40 5.02 4.33
N SER A 62 -4.45 4.45 3.12
CA SER A 62 -4.75 5.21 1.89
C SER A 62 -6.10 5.94 1.98
N SER A 63 -7.16 5.22 2.37
CA SER A 63 -8.51 5.77 2.57
C SER A 63 -8.53 6.91 3.59
N LYS A 64 -7.79 6.77 4.70
CA LYS A 64 -7.67 7.83 5.71
C LYS A 64 -7.08 9.11 5.12
N TYR A 65 -6.02 9.01 4.32
CA TYR A 65 -5.42 10.19 3.67
C TYR A 65 -6.31 10.76 2.57
N LEU A 66 -7.04 9.92 1.84
CA LEU A 66 -8.04 10.36 0.88
C LEU A 66 -9.15 11.18 1.55
N SER A 67 -9.69 10.71 2.68
CA SER A 67 -10.69 11.45 3.44
C SER A 67 -10.15 12.79 3.93
N LYS A 68 -8.90 12.84 4.42
CA LYS A 68 -8.25 14.11 4.79
C LYS A 68 -8.18 15.07 3.62
N ALA A 69 -7.77 14.60 2.44
CA ALA A 69 -7.71 15.43 1.24
C ALA A 69 -9.10 15.96 0.84
N LEU A 70 -10.13 15.09 0.82
CA LEU A 70 -11.50 15.48 0.50
C LEU A 70 -12.05 16.53 1.47
N ASN A 71 -11.75 16.40 2.76
CA ASN A 71 -12.17 17.38 3.77
C ASN A 71 -11.51 18.75 3.51
N LEU A 72 -10.20 18.79 3.28
CA LEU A 72 -9.49 20.05 2.98
C LEU A 72 -9.98 20.70 1.68
N ILE A 73 -10.29 19.90 0.65
CA ILE A 73 -10.83 20.42 -0.61
C ILE A 73 -12.24 21.00 -0.40
N SER A 74 -13.03 20.43 0.53
CA SER A 74 -14.38 20.90 0.84
C SER A 74 -14.40 22.32 1.43
N GLU A 75 -13.31 22.74 2.07
CA GLU A 75 -13.13 24.08 2.66
C GLU A 75 -12.82 25.17 1.61
N LEU A 76 -12.47 24.79 0.37
CA LEU A 76 -12.20 25.74 -0.70
C LEU A 76 -13.48 26.46 -1.16
N PRO A 77 -13.37 27.68 -1.72
CA PRO A 77 -14.49 28.39 -2.33
C PRO A 77 -15.17 27.56 -3.42
N ASP A 78 -16.49 27.67 -3.51
CA ASP A 78 -17.26 26.96 -4.51
C ASP A 78 -16.97 27.48 -5.93
N GLY A 79 -16.89 26.55 -6.88
CA GLY A 79 -16.60 26.86 -8.27
C GLY A 79 -16.12 25.66 -9.06
N HIS A 80 -15.95 25.86 -10.37
CA HIS A 80 -15.47 24.82 -11.27
C HIS A 80 -14.14 24.15 -10.82
N PRO A 81 -13.12 24.89 -10.32
CA PRO A 81 -11.88 24.28 -9.85
C PRO A 81 -12.06 23.30 -8.69
N LYS A 82 -12.91 23.64 -7.70
CA LYS A 82 -13.22 22.76 -6.56
C LYS A 82 -13.85 21.46 -7.03
N SER A 83 -14.84 21.55 -7.92
CA SER A 83 -15.52 20.38 -8.50
C SER A 83 -14.57 19.47 -9.28
N LEU A 84 -13.63 20.06 -10.04
CA LEU A 84 -12.62 19.30 -10.78
C LEU A 84 -11.67 18.56 -9.83
N LEU A 85 -11.16 19.25 -8.81
CA LEU A 85 -10.24 18.68 -7.83
C LEU A 85 -10.90 17.57 -7.00
N LEU A 86 -12.17 17.74 -6.59
CA LEU A 86 -12.96 16.69 -5.95
C LEU A 86 -13.12 15.46 -6.85
N SER A 87 -13.44 15.66 -8.13
CA SER A 87 -13.59 14.57 -9.10
C SER A 87 -12.29 13.79 -9.29
N LEU A 88 -11.17 14.50 -9.46
CA LEU A 88 -9.85 13.88 -9.57
C LEU A 88 -9.49 13.08 -8.32
N THR A 89 -9.69 13.67 -7.14
CA THR A 89 -9.37 13.06 -5.85
C THR A 89 -10.21 11.79 -5.62
N LYS A 90 -11.52 11.84 -5.89
CA LYS A 90 -12.39 10.66 -5.80
C LYS A 90 -11.96 9.54 -6.75
N LYS A 91 -11.57 9.87 -7.98
CA LYS A 91 -11.04 8.90 -8.95
C LYS A 91 -9.72 8.25 -8.50
N MET A 92 -8.88 8.94 -7.73
CA MET A 92 -7.67 8.35 -7.18
C MET A 92 -7.98 7.27 -6.13
N GLY A 93 -9.04 7.46 -5.33
CA GLY A 93 -9.47 6.51 -4.31
C GLY A 93 -10.07 5.21 -4.85
N SER A 94 -10.67 5.24 -6.04
CA SER A 94 -11.36 4.09 -6.64
C SER A 94 -10.46 3.21 -7.52
N LYS A 95 -9.16 3.51 -7.63
CA LYS A 95 -8.23 2.73 -8.46
C LYS A 95 -7.81 1.43 -7.75
N ASN A 96 -8.29 0.29 -8.26
CA ASN A 96 -7.91 -1.07 -7.85
C ASN A 96 -6.90 -1.72 -8.84
N THR A 97 -5.96 -0.94 -9.39
CA THR A 97 -4.96 -1.41 -10.39
C THR A 97 -3.64 -1.89 -9.80
#